data_AF-A0A1C6KB22-F1
#
_entry.id   AF-A0A1C6KB22-F1
#
_cell.length_a   1.000
_cell.length_b   1.000
_cell.length_c   1.000
_cell.angle_alpha   90.00
_cell.angle_beta   90.00
_cell.angle_gamma   90.00
#
_symmetry.space_group_name_H-M   'P 1'
#
loop_
_entity.id
_entity.type
_entity.pdbx_description
1 polymer ?
#
loop_
_entity_poly.entity_id
_entity_poly.type
_entity_poly.pdbx_seq_one_letter_code
_entity_poly.pdbx_strand_id
1 'polypeptide(L)'
;MSASVASVQLSQRVPPVKSVVQVYFPTKNRTLGYYNDSFDLYCGDLVYVDGKLEGLYGRVVQVSYHFKIKLSDYRRVVAVADTEVHGTIYLAGSHLVTFARETLPYSKVRSWFKALEQEETYVTGHDSETICDLDHLDDLQVSSAIADRGYTYYLEDRVKYICLDGPYGRALVQGSTMYEVEFTCHGREISDLLCDCFCSYTCKHELAAMLQLRNALVFIEKYYVDQYNAAHYFAAIEKGPFYTLAVDSRESGSMTV
;
A
#
# COMPACT_ATOMS: atom_id res chain seq x y z
N MET A 1 -13.98 -11.60 24.54
CA MET A 1 -14.10 -10.21 25.03
C MET A 1 -13.88 -9.30 23.84
N SER A 2 -14.91 -8.55 23.45
CA SER A 2 -14.97 -7.79 22.21
C SER A 2 -14.00 -6.62 22.23
N ALA A 3 -12.97 -6.65 21.37
CA ALA A 3 -12.12 -5.50 21.12
C ALA A 3 -12.85 -4.57 20.16
N SER A 4 -13.17 -3.36 20.63
CA SER A 4 -13.72 -2.29 19.81
C SER A 4 -12.67 -1.87 18.78
N VAL A 5 -13.00 -2.00 17.50
CA VAL A 5 -12.20 -1.48 16.40
C VAL A 5 -12.19 0.04 16.51
N ALA A 6 -10.99 0.59 16.74
CA ALA A 6 -10.77 2.01 16.83
C ALA A 6 -11.13 2.68 15.49
N SER A 7 -12.04 3.64 15.59
CA SER A 7 -12.40 4.58 14.54
C SER A 7 -11.15 5.21 13.91
N VAL A 8 -11.00 5.01 12.61
CA VAL A 8 -10.00 5.67 11.76
C VAL A 8 -10.16 7.19 11.91
N GLN A 9 -9.17 7.84 12.52
CA GLN A 9 -9.09 9.30 12.56
C GLN A 9 -8.75 9.79 11.15
N LEU A 10 -9.78 10.15 10.39
CA LEU A 10 -9.68 11.09 9.28
C LEU A 10 -8.97 12.34 9.79
N SER A 11 -7.92 12.76 9.09
CA SER A 11 -7.26 14.05 9.27
C SER A 11 -8.29 15.18 9.46
N GLN A 12 -7.95 16.15 10.32
CA GLN A 12 -8.80 17.27 10.71
C GLN A 12 -9.62 17.79 9.51
N ARG A 13 -10.96 17.66 9.59
CA ARG A 13 -11.89 17.94 8.49
C ARG A 13 -11.85 19.43 8.12
N VAL A 14 -10.97 19.78 7.19
CA VAL A 14 -11.11 21.00 6.39
C VAL A 14 -12.48 20.93 5.71
N PRO A 15 -13.32 21.98 5.80
CA PRO A 15 -14.63 21.95 5.21
C PRO A 15 -14.52 21.73 3.69
N PRO A 16 -15.33 20.83 3.10
CA PRO A 16 -15.23 20.55 1.68
C PRO A 16 -15.54 21.79 0.84
N VAL A 17 -14.79 21.98 -0.23
CA VAL A 17 -14.95 23.13 -1.14
C VAL A 17 -15.35 22.61 -2.51
N LYS A 18 -16.47 23.11 -3.02
CA LYS A 18 -16.95 22.73 -4.36
C LYS A 18 -15.93 23.16 -5.42
N SER A 19 -15.52 22.22 -6.25
CA SER A 19 -14.55 22.46 -7.31
C SER A 19 -14.81 21.59 -8.54
N VAL A 20 -14.34 22.06 -9.69
CA VAL A 20 -14.11 21.21 -10.87
C VAL A 20 -12.62 21.02 -10.99
N VAL A 21 -12.19 19.77 -11.01
CA VAL A 21 -10.78 19.39 -11.04
C VAL A 21 -10.43 18.67 -12.33
N GLN A 22 -9.22 18.87 -12.82
CA GLN A 22 -8.62 18.03 -13.85
C GLN A 22 -7.73 16.99 -13.16
N VAL A 23 -8.00 15.72 -13.43
CA VAL A 23 -7.29 14.58 -12.83
C VAL A 23 -6.54 13.83 -13.91
N TYR A 24 -5.22 13.72 -13.75
CA TYR A 24 -4.34 12.93 -14.61
C TYR A 24 -4.24 11.49 -14.09
N PHE A 25 -4.49 10.51 -14.95
CA PHE A 25 -4.39 9.07 -14.64
C PHE A 25 -3.16 8.48 -15.31
N PRO A 26 -2.07 8.17 -14.56
CA PRO A 26 -0.84 7.66 -15.14
C PRO A 26 -1.03 6.37 -15.94
N THR A 27 -1.86 5.46 -15.44
CA THR A 27 -2.15 4.16 -16.07
C THR A 27 -2.84 4.27 -17.44
N LYS A 28 -3.53 5.38 -17.71
CA LYS A 28 -4.20 5.65 -18.99
C LYS A 28 -3.54 6.78 -19.78
N ASN A 29 -2.53 7.42 -19.19
CA ASN A 29 -1.86 8.60 -19.70
C ASN A 29 -2.86 9.66 -20.23
N ARG A 30 -3.89 9.99 -19.44
CA ARG A 30 -4.88 11.00 -19.83
C ARG A 30 -5.32 11.85 -18.64
N THR A 31 -5.74 13.07 -18.96
CA THR A 31 -6.40 13.98 -18.03
C THR A 31 -7.90 14.06 -18.32
N LEU A 32 -8.72 14.06 -17.27
CA LEU A 32 -10.18 14.15 -17.36
C LEU A 32 -10.74 15.08 -16.28
N GLY A 33 -11.88 15.72 -16.57
CA GLY A 33 -12.56 16.62 -15.65
C GLY A 33 -13.55 15.90 -14.72
N TYR A 34 -13.49 16.21 -13.43
CA TYR A 34 -14.40 15.69 -12.40
C TYR A 34 -14.94 16.82 -11.55
N TYR A 35 -16.15 16.61 -11.03
CA TYR A 35 -16.74 17.48 -10.02
C TYR A 35 -16.39 16.97 -8.62
N ASN A 36 -16.14 17.88 -7.70
CA ASN A 36 -15.89 17.59 -6.31
C ASN A 36 -16.75 18.49 -5.43
N ASP A 37 -17.38 17.90 -4.42
CA ASP A 37 -18.07 18.58 -3.33
C ASP A 37 -17.88 17.92 -1.96
N SER A 38 -16.95 16.96 -1.89
CA SER A 38 -16.70 16.15 -0.70
C SER A 38 -15.36 16.43 -0.04
N PHE A 39 -14.45 17.14 -0.73
CA PHE A 39 -13.09 17.39 -0.28
C PHE A 39 -12.67 18.84 -0.55
N ASP A 40 -11.67 19.34 0.17
CA ASP A 40 -10.92 20.55 -0.21
C ASP A 40 -9.68 20.09 -0.98
N LEU A 41 -9.67 20.28 -2.31
CA LEU A 41 -8.69 19.66 -3.21
C LEU A 41 -7.67 20.67 -3.72
N TYR A 42 -6.42 20.24 -3.79
CA TYR A 42 -5.28 21.00 -4.28
C TYR A 42 -4.58 20.27 -5.42
N CYS A 43 -3.85 21.01 -6.24
CA CYS A 43 -2.95 20.41 -7.22
C CYS A 43 -1.94 19.51 -6.48
N GLY A 44 -1.75 18.30 -7.00
CA GLY A 44 -0.92 17.29 -6.36
C GLY A 44 -1.69 16.23 -5.59
N ASP A 45 -2.95 16.47 -5.19
CA ASP A 45 -3.71 15.48 -4.43
C ASP A 45 -3.89 14.16 -5.21
N LEU A 46 -3.69 13.05 -4.51
CA LEU A 46 -3.92 11.70 -5.01
C LEU A 46 -5.38 11.33 -4.75
N VAL A 47 -6.15 11.07 -5.79
CA VAL A 47 -7.61 10.92 -5.72
C VAL A 47 -8.11 9.70 -6.45
N TYR A 48 -9.29 9.24 -6.05
CA TYR A 48 -10.09 8.24 -6.76
C TYR A 48 -11.41 8.86 -7.21
N VAL A 49 -11.94 8.34 -8.31
CA VAL A 49 -13.14 8.87 -8.98
C VAL A 49 -14.15 7.79 -9.26
N ASP A 50 -15.42 8.16 -9.45
CA ASP A 50 -16.44 7.24 -9.96
C ASP A 50 -16.42 7.11 -11.50
N GLY A 51 -17.09 6.07 -12.01
CA GLY A 51 -17.28 5.86 -13.43
C GLY A 51 -16.18 5.00 -14.07
N LYS A 52 -15.82 5.30 -15.32
CA LYS A 52 -14.99 4.38 -16.15
C LYS A 52 -13.57 4.17 -15.63
N LEU A 53 -13.07 5.07 -14.78
CA LEU A 53 -11.72 5.00 -14.20
C LEU A 53 -11.77 4.72 -12.70
N GLU A 54 -12.90 4.21 -12.20
CA GLU A 54 -13.04 3.75 -10.82
C GLU A 54 -11.98 2.70 -10.47
N GLY A 55 -11.49 2.76 -9.23
CA GLY A 55 -10.39 1.92 -8.73
C GLY A 55 -8.98 2.36 -9.19
N LEU A 56 -8.86 3.24 -10.18
CA LEU A 56 -7.56 3.79 -10.59
C LEU A 56 -7.28 5.07 -9.83
N TYR A 57 -6.08 5.18 -9.26
CA TYR A 57 -5.63 6.45 -8.71
C TYR A 57 -5.36 7.46 -9.84
N GLY A 58 -5.65 8.72 -9.55
CA GLY A 58 -5.30 9.86 -10.39
C GLY A 58 -4.74 10.99 -9.55
N ARG A 59 -4.01 11.90 -10.19
CA ARG A 59 -3.42 13.07 -9.54
C ARG A 59 -4.13 14.34 -10.01
N VAL A 60 -4.55 15.18 -9.08
CA VAL A 60 -5.14 16.49 -9.40
C VAL A 60 -4.06 17.38 -10.01
N VAL A 61 -4.28 17.88 -11.22
CA VAL A 61 -3.32 18.75 -11.94
C VAL A 61 -3.84 20.18 -12.10
N GLN A 62 -5.15 20.39 -11.91
CA GLN A 62 -5.77 21.71 -11.93
C GLN A 62 -7.04 21.71 -11.08
N VAL A 63 -7.29 22.81 -10.38
CA VAL A 63 -8.50 23.05 -9.58
C VAL A 63 -9.16 24.36 -10.01
N SER A 64 -10.48 24.32 -10.21
CA SER A 64 -11.28 25.53 -10.47
C SER A 64 -12.43 25.64 -9.47
N TYR A 65 -12.47 26.77 -8.76
CA TYR A 65 -13.53 27.15 -7.82
C TYR A 65 -14.62 28.03 -8.45
N HIS A 66 -14.38 28.53 -9.67
CA HIS A 66 -15.30 29.42 -10.39
C HIS A 66 -15.82 28.70 -11.63
N PHE A 67 -16.97 28.02 -11.51
CA PHE A 67 -17.50 27.19 -12.58
C PHE A 67 -19.03 27.18 -12.61
N LYS A 68 -19.58 26.85 -13.78
CA LYS A 68 -20.98 26.51 -14.00
C LYS A 68 -21.05 25.27 -14.87
N ILE A 69 -21.48 24.15 -14.29
CA ILE A 69 -21.56 22.85 -14.97
C ILE A 69 -22.97 22.26 -14.83
N LYS A 70 -23.30 21.30 -15.68
CA LYS A 70 -24.44 20.39 -15.46
C LYS A 70 -23.91 19.15 -14.74
N LEU A 71 -24.45 18.83 -13.57
CA LEU A 71 -23.99 17.67 -12.79
C LEU A 71 -24.16 16.33 -13.54
N SER A 72 -25.11 16.25 -14.47
CA SER A 72 -25.30 15.06 -15.33
C SER A 72 -24.11 14.73 -16.21
N ASP A 73 -23.26 15.72 -16.50
CA ASP A 73 -22.17 15.60 -17.47
C ASP A 73 -20.85 15.24 -16.77
N TYR A 74 -20.83 15.24 -15.42
CA TYR A 74 -19.61 15.06 -14.63
C TYR A 74 -19.70 13.85 -13.71
N ARG A 75 -18.60 13.09 -13.73
CA ARG A 75 -18.25 12.12 -12.70
C ARG A 75 -17.64 12.82 -11.49
N ARG A 76 -17.56 12.12 -10.36
CA ARG A 76 -17.17 12.69 -9.07
C ARG A 76 -15.85 12.16 -8.54
N VAL A 77 -15.15 13.00 -7.79
CA VAL A 77 -14.10 12.54 -6.87
C VAL A 77 -14.76 11.87 -5.67
N VAL A 78 -14.35 10.64 -5.35
CA VAL A 78 -14.95 9.80 -4.30
C VAL A 78 -14.03 9.56 -3.11
N ALA A 79 -12.71 9.70 -3.29
CA ALA A 79 -11.75 9.58 -2.20
C ALA A 79 -10.48 10.40 -2.48
N VAL A 80 -9.79 10.77 -1.41
CA VAL A 80 -8.47 11.40 -1.42
C VAL A 80 -7.56 10.57 -0.52
N ALA A 81 -6.39 10.21 -1.03
CA ALA A 81 -5.41 9.47 -0.28
C ALA A 81 -4.46 10.42 0.46
N ASP A 82 -4.23 10.17 1.74
CA ASP A 82 -3.24 10.91 2.53
C ASP A 82 -1.83 10.43 2.16
N THR A 83 -1.13 11.22 1.35
CA THR A 83 0.25 10.93 0.92
C THR A 83 1.30 11.63 1.77
N GLU A 84 0.92 12.18 2.93
CA GLU A 84 1.85 12.88 3.81
C GLU A 84 2.63 11.89 4.67
N VAL A 85 3.94 12.05 4.67
CA VAL A 85 4.88 11.16 5.36
C VAL A 85 5.72 12.00 6.30
N HIS A 86 5.63 11.67 7.59
CA HIS A 86 6.40 12.30 8.66
C HIS A 86 7.17 11.24 9.41
N GLY A 87 8.47 11.45 9.57
CA GLY A 87 9.34 10.58 10.35
C GLY A 87 10.64 10.25 9.64
N THR A 88 11.36 9.28 10.20
CA THR A 88 12.66 8.85 9.68
C THR A 88 12.48 7.64 8.78
N ILE A 89 13.15 7.71 7.62
CA ILE A 89 13.18 6.65 6.63
C ILE A 89 14.65 6.36 6.33
N TYR A 90 14.98 5.07 6.24
CA TYR A 90 16.32 4.55 6.01
C TYR A 90 16.40 3.88 4.63
N LEU A 91 17.56 3.94 3.99
CA LEU A 91 17.78 3.25 2.73
C LEU A 91 17.97 1.74 2.93
N ALA A 92 17.25 0.92 2.17
CA ALA A 92 17.37 -0.55 2.21
C ALA A 92 17.24 -1.18 0.82
N GLY A 93 18.32 -1.14 0.02
CA GLY A 93 18.32 -1.72 -1.33
C GLY A 93 17.34 -1.01 -2.28
N SER A 94 16.41 -1.76 -2.89
CA SER A 94 15.32 -1.22 -3.71
C SER A 94 14.19 -0.56 -2.89
N HIS A 95 14.20 -0.76 -1.57
CA HIS A 95 13.19 -0.26 -0.65
C HIS A 95 13.72 0.84 0.27
N LEU A 96 12.77 1.50 0.92
CA LEU A 96 12.92 2.45 1.99
C LEU A 96 12.27 1.86 3.23
N VAL A 97 12.97 1.87 4.38
CA VAL A 97 12.49 1.25 5.62
C VAL A 97 12.26 2.29 6.69
N THR A 98 11.22 2.13 7.50
CA THR A 98 11.01 2.87 8.74
C THR A 98 10.72 1.90 9.89
N PHE A 99 11.10 2.30 11.10
CA PHE A 99 10.84 1.56 12.34
C PHE A 99 9.78 2.27 13.20
N ALA A 100 9.14 3.31 12.66
CA ALA A 100 8.10 4.08 13.31
C ALA A 100 6.74 3.80 12.66
N ARG A 101 5.77 3.35 13.47
CA ARG A 101 4.44 2.89 12.99
C ARG A 101 3.66 4.00 12.29
N GLU A 102 3.88 5.24 12.72
CA GLU A 102 3.24 6.45 12.24
C GLU A 102 3.81 6.97 10.92
N THR A 103 5.02 6.56 10.53
CA THR A 103 5.70 7.08 9.33
C THR A 103 5.09 6.53 8.05
N LEU A 104 4.88 5.21 7.98
CA LEU A 104 4.23 4.55 6.85
C LEU A 104 3.18 3.53 7.33
N PRO A 105 2.06 3.97 7.93
CA PRO A 105 1.01 3.07 8.38
C PRO A 105 0.43 2.26 7.21
N TYR A 106 0.14 0.98 7.42
CA TYR A 106 -0.41 0.08 6.40
C TYR A 106 -1.65 0.65 5.71
N SER A 107 -2.64 1.09 6.49
CA SER A 107 -3.91 1.64 5.96
C SER A 107 -3.70 2.89 5.11
N LYS A 108 -2.74 3.75 5.49
CA LYS A 108 -2.36 4.93 4.71
C LYS A 108 -1.75 4.52 3.38
N VAL A 109 -0.72 3.67 3.38
CA VAL A 109 -0.03 3.26 2.16
C VAL A 109 -0.95 2.44 1.24
N ARG A 110 -1.80 1.56 1.80
CA ARG A 110 -2.84 0.84 1.05
C ARG A 110 -3.72 1.79 0.24
N SER A 111 -4.12 2.91 0.84
CA SER A 111 -4.96 3.92 0.18
C SER A 111 -4.29 4.60 -1.03
N TRP A 112 -2.96 4.48 -1.19
CA TRP A 112 -2.25 5.03 -2.35
C TRP A 112 -2.39 4.13 -3.59
N PHE A 113 -2.68 2.85 -3.37
CA PHE A 113 -2.73 1.83 -4.42
C PHE A 113 -4.14 1.29 -4.66
N LYS A 114 -4.96 1.17 -3.61
CA LYS A 114 -6.36 0.72 -3.68
C LYS A 114 -7.27 1.82 -3.17
N ALA A 115 -8.39 2.02 -3.88
CA ALA A 115 -9.48 2.81 -3.33
C ALA A 115 -9.94 2.19 -1.99
N LEU A 116 -10.47 3.02 -1.10
CA LEU A 116 -11.14 2.51 0.09
C LEU A 116 -12.42 1.80 -0.38
N GLU A 117 -12.42 0.47 -0.33
CA GLU A 117 -13.61 -0.34 -0.61
C GLU A 117 -14.64 -0.09 0.50
N GLN A 118 -15.92 -0.09 0.14
CA GLN A 118 -17.00 -0.25 1.13
C GLN A 118 -16.83 -1.62 1.78
N GLU A 119 -17.03 -1.72 3.11
CA GLU A 119 -16.80 -2.92 3.95
C GLU A 119 -17.03 -4.25 3.20
N GLU A 120 -15.99 -4.77 2.55
CA GLU A 120 -16.01 -6.10 1.95
C GLU A 120 -15.81 -7.12 3.07
N THR A 121 -16.72 -8.09 3.15
CA THR A 121 -16.62 -9.14 4.16
C THR A 121 -15.73 -10.25 3.64
N TYR A 122 -14.50 -10.32 4.15
CA TYR A 122 -13.62 -11.46 3.95
C TYR A 122 -13.96 -12.55 4.97
N VAL A 123 -13.97 -13.81 4.52
CA VAL A 123 -14.04 -14.98 5.40
C VAL A 123 -12.70 -15.68 5.31
N THR A 124 -11.97 -15.72 6.42
CA THR A 124 -10.69 -16.41 6.52
C THR A 124 -10.86 -17.73 7.27
N GLY A 125 -10.25 -18.79 6.73
CA GLY A 125 -10.03 -20.04 7.45
C GLY A 125 -8.59 -20.07 7.92
N HIS A 126 -8.35 -20.50 9.15
CA HIS A 126 -7.02 -20.62 9.74
C HIS A 126 -6.75 -22.07 10.07
N ASP A 127 -5.71 -22.64 9.47
CA ASP A 127 -5.04 -23.83 9.97
C ASP A 127 -3.78 -23.33 10.68
N SER A 128 -3.77 -23.34 12.01
CA SER A 128 -2.75 -22.67 12.86
C SER A 128 -1.39 -23.36 12.87
N GLU A 129 -1.07 -24.13 11.84
CA GLU A 129 0.19 -24.86 11.72
C GLU A 129 1.21 -24.00 10.97
N THR A 130 2.48 -24.13 11.37
CA THR A 130 3.59 -23.51 10.65
C THR A 130 3.57 -23.99 9.20
N ILE A 131 3.54 -23.03 8.27
CA ILE A 131 3.49 -23.30 6.84
C ILE A 131 4.91 -23.56 6.31
N CYS A 132 5.88 -22.71 6.69
CA CYS A 132 7.28 -22.88 6.33
C CYS A 132 8.23 -22.08 7.25
N ASP A 133 9.52 -22.40 7.17
CA ASP A 133 10.58 -21.50 7.63
C ASP A 133 10.97 -20.55 6.48
N LEU A 134 11.16 -19.26 6.80
CA LEU A 134 11.51 -18.21 5.84
C LEU A 134 12.84 -18.50 5.11
N ASP A 135 13.78 -19.21 5.73
CA ASP A 135 15.03 -19.64 5.10
C ASP A 135 14.87 -20.89 4.22
N HIS A 136 13.76 -21.61 4.36
CA HIS A 136 13.40 -22.82 3.62
C HIS A 136 12.08 -22.67 2.86
N LEU A 137 11.97 -21.61 2.04
CA LEU A 137 10.77 -21.36 1.23
C LEU A 137 10.42 -22.45 0.21
N ASP A 138 11.31 -23.41 -0.05
CA ASP A 138 11.01 -24.59 -0.86
C ASP A 138 9.99 -25.52 -0.19
N ASP A 139 9.77 -25.37 1.13
CA ASP A 139 8.73 -26.08 1.88
C ASP A 139 7.32 -25.53 1.63
N LEU A 140 7.21 -24.30 1.10
CA LEU A 140 5.95 -23.82 0.53
C LEU A 140 5.61 -24.78 -0.61
N GLN A 141 4.54 -25.55 -0.49
CA GLN A 141 4.14 -26.57 -1.46
C GLN A 141 3.62 -25.95 -2.78
N VAL A 142 4.48 -25.20 -3.47
CA VAL A 142 4.20 -24.50 -4.72
C VAL A 142 4.70 -25.30 -5.90
N SER A 143 3.90 -25.38 -6.96
CA SER A 143 4.38 -25.93 -8.24
C SER A 143 5.51 -25.05 -8.81
N SER A 144 6.42 -25.65 -9.58
CA SER A 144 7.53 -24.92 -10.23
C SER A 144 7.06 -23.70 -11.03
N ALA A 145 5.97 -23.82 -11.79
CA ALA A 145 5.41 -22.71 -12.57
C ALA A 145 4.90 -21.55 -11.69
N ILE A 146 4.42 -21.82 -10.48
CA ILE A 146 4.02 -20.78 -9.52
C ILE A 146 5.28 -20.16 -8.90
N ALA A 147 6.27 -20.99 -8.54
CA ALA A 147 7.53 -20.56 -7.99
C ALA A 147 8.24 -19.55 -8.91
N ASP A 148 8.41 -19.90 -10.20
CA ASP A 148 9.04 -19.04 -11.21
C ASP A 148 8.35 -17.67 -11.32
N ARG A 149 7.01 -17.65 -11.26
CA ARG A 149 6.24 -16.41 -11.28
C ARG A 149 6.41 -15.61 -10.01
N GLY A 150 6.48 -16.26 -8.85
CA GLY A 150 6.76 -15.60 -7.57
C GLY A 150 8.14 -14.96 -7.55
N TYR A 151 9.17 -15.69 -8.01
CA TYR A 151 10.51 -15.15 -8.20
C TYR A 151 10.53 -13.96 -9.16
N THR A 152 9.81 -14.05 -10.28
CA THR A 152 9.67 -12.93 -11.23
C THR A 152 9.05 -11.70 -10.56
N TYR A 153 8.00 -11.88 -9.74
CA TYR A 153 7.34 -10.78 -9.04
C TYR A 153 8.27 -10.12 -8.02
N TYR A 154 9.07 -10.91 -7.31
CA TYR A 154 10.10 -10.40 -6.40
C TYR A 154 11.18 -9.62 -7.15
N LEU A 155 11.74 -10.18 -8.23
CA LEU A 155 12.82 -9.56 -9.01
C LEU A 155 12.38 -8.29 -9.75
N GLU A 156 11.10 -8.18 -10.11
CA GLU A 156 10.52 -6.98 -10.71
C GLU A 156 10.02 -5.96 -9.67
N ASP A 157 10.42 -6.10 -8.39
CA ASP A 157 10.04 -5.22 -7.28
C ASP A 157 8.52 -5.02 -7.19
N ARG A 158 7.72 -6.08 -7.43
CA ARG A 158 6.25 -5.99 -7.41
C ARG A 158 5.67 -5.99 -6.00
N VAL A 159 6.44 -6.33 -4.98
CA VAL A 159 6.06 -6.10 -3.58
C VAL A 159 6.27 -4.62 -3.30
N LYS A 160 5.19 -3.83 -3.31
CA LYS A 160 5.26 -2.37 -3.21
C LYS A 160 5.38 -1.89 -1.78
N TYR A 161 4.87 -2.66 -0.84
CA TYR A 161 4.95 -2.39 0.58
C TYR A 161 4.97 -3.71 1.33
N ILE A 162 5.73 -3.78 2.43
CA ILE A 162 5.65 -4.87 3.40
C ILE A 162 5.95 -4.33 4.80
N CYS A 163 5.18 -4.73 5.80
CA CYS A 163 5.45 -4.41 7.20
C CYS A 163 5.37 -5.66 8.07
N LEU A 164 6.06 -5.60 9.21
CA LEU A 164 5.96 -6.55 10.29
C LEU A 164 5.77 -5.77 11.59
N ASP A 165 4.64 -5.98 12.27
CA ASP A 165 4.29 -5.36 13.56
C ASP A 165 4.16 -6.43 14.63
N GLY A 166 5.20 -6.57 15.45
CA GLY A 166 5.38 -7.77 16.28
C GLY A 166 5.40 -9.01 15.38
N PRO A 167 4.50 -9.98 15.60
CA PRO A 167 4.42 -11.17 14.75
C PRO A 167 3.54 -10.95 13.50
N TYR A 168 2.80 -9.85 13.38
CA TYR A 168 1.79 -9.69 12.33
C TYR A 168 2.36 -8.98 11.11
N GLY A 169 2.37 -9.69 9.99
CA GLY A 169 2.90 -9.21 8.72
C GLY A 169 1.81 -8.87 7.72
N ARG A 170 2.03 -7.81 6.94
CA ARG A 170 1.19 -7.45 5.79
C ARG A 170 2.02 -6.96 4.63
N ALA A 171 1.60 -7.24 3.41
CA ALA A 171 2.24 -6.76 2.19
C ALA A 171 1.23 -6.36 1.11
N LEU A 172 1.65 -5.43 0.25
CA LEU A 172 0.95 -5.02 -0.97
C LEU A 172 1.73 -5.52 -2.17
N VAL A 173 1.12 -6.40 -2.98
CA VAL A 173 1.78 -7.03 -4.12
C VAL A 173 1.06 -6.66 -5.41
N GLN A 174 1.77 -6.00 -6.32
CA GLN A 174 1.25 -5.57 -7.61
C GLN A 174 1.13 -6.75 -8.58
N GLY A 175 -0.09 -7.08 -8.99
CA GLY A 175 -0.40 -8.02 -10.06
C GLY A 175 -1.26 -7.36 -11.15
N SER A 176 -2.37 -8.03 -11.51
CA SER A 176 -3.42 -7.40 -12.34
C SER A 176 -4.17 -6.28 -11.62
N THR A 177 -4.19 -6.36 -10.30
CA THR A 177 -4.62 -5.34 -9.34
C THR A 177 -3.61 -5.34 -8.19
N MET A 178 -3.80 -4.48 -7.19
CA MET A 178 -3.04 -4.58 -5.95
C MET A 178 -3.65 -5.64 -5.04
N TYR A 179 -2.85 -6.66 -4.72
CA TYR A 179 -3.24 -7.75 -3.82
C TYR A 179 -2.67 -7.51 -2.42
N GLU A 180 -3.42 -7.90 -1.41
CA GLU A 180 -3.04 -7.86 0.00
C GLU A 180 -2.60 -9.27 0.43
N VAL A 181 -1.44 -9.35 1.08
CA VAL A 181 -0.94 -10.58 1.69
C VAL A 181 -0.82 -10.35 3.18
N GLU A 182 -1.39 -11.22 3.99
CA GLU A 182 -1.30 -11.22 5.44
C GLU A 182 -0.61 -12.51 5.90
N PHE A 183 0.15 -12.43 6.98
CA PHE A 183 0.87 -13.58 7.53
C PHE A 183 1.23 -13.34 8.99
N THR A 184 1.50 -14.42 9.71
CA THR A 184 2.13 -14.38 11.03
C THR A 184 3.59 -14.83 10.90
N CYS A 185 4.51 -14.15 11.56
CA CYS A 185 5.94 -14.43 11.56
C CYS A 185 6.47 -14.47 12.99
N HIS A 186 6.85 -15.67 13.45
CA HIS A 186 7.51 -15.87 14.74
C HIS A 186 8.99 -16.18 14.51
N GLY A 187 9.83 -15.15 14.57
CA GLY A 187 11.24 -15.28 14.23
C GLY A 187 11.42 -15.48 12.72
N ARG A 188 11.68 -16.72 12.30
CA ARG A 188 11.76 -17.13 10.88
C ARG A 188 10.57 -18.01 10.47
N GLU A 189 9.73 -18.45 11.41
CA GLU A 189 8.60 -19.33 11.12
C GLU A 189 7.39 -18.54 10.63
N ILE A 190 6.81 -18.98 9.51
CA ILE A 190 5.64 -18.35 8.88
C ILE A 190 4.40 -19.23 9.08
N SER A 191 3.31 -18.61 9.53
CA SER A 191 1.96 -19.21 9.58
C SER A 191 0.92 -18.23 9.04
N ASP A 192 -0.33 -18.70 8.89
CA ASP A 192 -1.48 -17.87 8.47
C ASP A 192 -1.22 -17.03 7.19
N LEU A 193 -0.41 -17.56 6.27
CA LEU A 193 -0.03 -16.89 5.03
C LEU A 193 -1.21 -16.92 4.06
N LEU A 194 -1.85 -15.77 3.88
CA LEU A 194 -3.07 -15.61 3.11
C LEU A 194 -2.96 -14.43 2.15
N CYS A 195 -3.45 -14.61 0.93
CA CYS A 195 -3.60 -13.56 -0.06
C CYS A 195 -5.06 -13.38 -0.47
N ASP A 196 -5.49 -12.13 -0.66
CA ASP A 196 -6.83 -11.78 -1.16
C ASP A 196 -7.07 -12.15 -2.64
N CYS A 197 -6.15 -12.88 -3.26
CA CYS A 197 -6.35 -13.39 -4.61
C CYS A 197 -7.24 -14.65 -4.64
N PHE A 198 -7.80 -14.97 -5.80
CA PHE A 198 -8.73 -16.10 -5.96
C PHE A 198 -8.08 -17.50 -5.89
N CYS A 199 -6.81 -17.61 -5.53
CA CYS A 199 -6.11 -18.89 -5.44
C CYS A 199 -6.49 -19.63 -4.14
N SER A 200 -6.78 -20.92 -4.24
CA SER A 200 -7.05 -21.80 -3.08
C SER A 200 -5.79 -22.55 -2.62
N TYR A 201 -4.61 -22.02 -2.93
CA TYR A 201 -3.29 -22.63 -2.73
C TYR A 201 -2.26 -21.51 -2.63
N THR A 202 -1.04 -21.84 -2.16
CA THR A 202 0.03 -20.85 -2.05
C THR A 202 0.34 -20.18 -3.38
N CYS A 203 0.05 -18.89 -3.49
CA CYS A 203 0.11 -18.15 -4.73
C CYS A 203 1.48 -17.49 -4.94
N LYS A 204 1.71 -17.01 -6.16
CA LYS A 204 2.91 -16.24 -6.52
C LYS A 204 3.07 -14.95 -5.69
N HIS A 205 1.98 -14.35 -5.19
CA HIS A 205 2.03 -13.12 -4.40
C HIS A 205 2.58 -13.38 -3.00
N GLU A 206 2.12 -14.47 -2.37
CA GLU A 206 2.60 -14.94 -1.07
C GLU A 206 4.09 -15.28 -1.14
N LEU A 207 4.51 -16.07 -2.14
CA LEU A 207 5.93 -16.37 -2.33
C LEU A 207 6.77 -15.11 -2.55
N ALA A 208 6.31 -14.17 -3.38
CA ALA A 208 7.01 -12.91 -3.60
C ALA A 208 7.13 -12.08 -2.31
N ALA A 209 6.05 -12.02 -1.51
CA ALA A 209 6.05 -11.34 -0.21
C ALA A 209 7.03 -11.99 0.77
N MET A 210 7.11 -13.32 0.83
CA MET A 210 8.07 -14.03 1.68
C MET A 210 9.51 -13.84 1.23
N LEU A 211 9.78 -13.86 -0.08
CA LEU A 211 11.10 -13.52 -0.63
C LEU A 211 11.52 -12.10 -0.25
N GLN A 212 10.60 -11.13 -0.37
CA GLN A 212 10.83 -9.75 0.01
C GLN A 212 11.02 -9.59 1.53
N LEU A 213 10.23 -10.29 2.34
CA LEU A 213 10.35 -10.31 3.80
C LEU A 213 11.73 -10.81 4.21
N ARG A 214 12.16 -11.95 3.66
CA ARG A 214 13.50 -12.51 3.93
C ARG A 214 14.60 -11.52 3.60
N ASN A 215 14.54 -10.92 2.41
CA ASN A 215 15.53 -9.93 1.99
C ASN A 215 15.53 -8.69 2.89
N ALA A 216 14.34 -8.18 3.27
CA ALA A 216 14.21 -7.05 4.18
C ALA A 216 14.82 -7.37 5.56
N LEU A 217 14.52 -8.54 6.13
CA LEU A 217 15.05 -8.96 7.42
C LEU A 217 16.58 -9.13 7.38
N VAL A 218 17.13 -9.77 6.34
CA VAL A 218 18.60 -9.87 6.16
C VAL A 218 19.25 -8.48 6.11
N PHE A 219 18.62 -7.52 5.42
CA PHE A 219 19.14 -6.16 5.35
C PHE A 219 19.06 -5.45 6.71
N ILE A 220 17.92 -5.56 7.39
CA ILE A 220 17.69 -4.98 8.72
C ILE A 220 18.66 -5.56 9.74
N GLU A 221 18.83 -6.88 9.80
CA GLU A 221 19.80 -7.55 10.66
C GLU A 221 21.22 -7.02 10.43
N LYS A 222 21.58 -6.73 9.17
CA LYS A 222 22.92 -6.26 8.82
C LYS A 222 23.18 -4.79 9.17
N TYR A 223 22.19 -3.91 9.01
CA TYR A 223 22.41 -2.46 9.06
C TYR A 223 21.62 -1.74 10.15
N TYR A 224 20.49 -2.29 10.59
CA TYR A 224 19.49 -1.59 11.41
C TYR A 224 18.92 -2.46 12.54
N VAL A 225 19.70 -3.43 13.03
CA VAL A 225 19.25 -4.41 14.03
C VAL A 225 18.83 -3.75 15.34
N ASP A 226 19.52 -2.69 15.76
CA ASP A 226 19.22 -1.97 17.00
C ASP A 226 17.88 -1.22 16.91
N GLN A 227 17.63 -0.58 15.77
CA GLN A 227 16.37 0.12 15.50
C GLN A 227 15.20 -0.86 15.48
N TYR A 228 15.38 -2.02 14.82
CA TYR A 228 14.35 -3.05 14.77
C TYR A 228 14.08 -3.68 16.13
N ASN A 229 15.12 -4.04 16.89
CA ASN A 229 14.98 -4.60 18.23
C ASN A 229 14.31 -3.62 19.21
N ALA A 230 14.53 -2.32 19.07
CA ALA A 230 13.87 -1.32 19.89
C ALA A 230 12.39 -1.14 19.53
N ALA A 231 12.03 -1.22 18.25
CA ALA A 231 10.69 -0.93 17.77
C ALA A 231 9.75 -2.16 17.74
N HIS A 232 10.34 -3.36 17.58
CA HIS A 232 9.64 -4.59 17.19
C HIS A 232 8.68 -4.37 16.03
N TYR A 233 9.10 -3.52 15.09
CA TYR A 233 8.31 -3.11 13.95
C TYR A 233 9.23 -2.65 12.83
N PHE A 234 8.86 -2.98 11.59
CA PHE A 234 9.34 -2.23 10.44
C PHE A 234 8.24 -2.13 9.38
N ALA A 235 8.33 -1.09 8.55
CA ALA A 235 7.65 -1.02 7.27
C ALA A 235 8.66 -0.69 6.18
N ALA A 236 8.56 -1.38 5.05
CA ALA A 236 9.36 -1.18 3.86
C ALA A 236 8.45 -0.80 2.69
N ILE A 237 8.79 0.25 1.95
CA ILE A 237 8.11 0.66 0.72
C ILE A 237 9.09 0.72 -0.43
N GLU A 238 8.68 0.30 -1.62
CA GLU A 238 9.50 0.38 -2.81
C GLU A 238 9.77 1.85 -3.18
N LYS A 239 11.02 2.16 -3.58
CA LYS A 239 11.47 3.55 -3.82
C LYS A 239 10.62 4.29 -4.85
N GLY A 240 10.31 3.67 -5.98
CA GLY A 240 9.55 4.27 -7.09
C GLY A 240 8.19 4.81 -6.65
N PRO A 241 7.28 3.98 -6.11
CA PRO A 241 6.00 4.41 -5.56
C PRO A 241 6.13 5.45 -4.46
N PHE A 242 7.13 5.33 -3.58
CA PHE A 242 7.34 6.35 -2.55
C PHE A 242 7.60 7.72 -3.18
N TYR A 243 8.56 7.82 -4.10
CA TYR A 243 8.86 9.09 -4.77
C TYR A 243 7.67 9.58 -5.60
N THR A 244 7.12 8.70 -6.45
CA THR A 244 6.06 9.07 -7.38
C THR A 244 4.73 9.40 -6.71
N LEU A 245 4.42 8.85 -5.54
CA LEU A 245 3.13 9.05 -4.85
C LEU A 245 3.24 10.07 -3.71
N ALA A 246 4.29 10.01 -2.89
CA ALA A 246 4.43 10.85 -1.70
C ALA A 246 5.30 12.10 -1.88
N VAL A 247 6.28 12.07 -2.80
CA VAL A 247 7.30 13.13 -2.94
C VAL A 247 7.04 14.06 -4.13
N ASP A 248 6.77 13.52 -5.33
CA ASP A 248 6.74 14.28 -6.58
C ASP A 248 5.78 15.49 -6.60
N SER A 249 4.70 15.43 -5.81
CA SER A 249 3.73 16.53 -5.72
C SER A 249 4.02 17.56 -4.63
N ARG A 250 5.10 17.38 -3.86
CA ARG A 250 5.44 18.26 -2.74
C ARG A 250 6.29 19.42 -3.24
N GLU A 251 5.84 20.64 -2.98
CA GLU A 251 6.61 21.86 -3.31
C GLU A 251 7.80 22.06 -2.36
N SER A 252 7.70 21.56 -1.13
CA SER A 252 8.75 21.70 -0.11
C SER A 252 8.80 20.49 0.83
N GLY A 253 9.95 20.30 1.48
CA GLY A 253 10.22 19.23 2.42
C GLY A 253 11.71 19.13 2.73
N SER A 254 12.08 18.28 3.69
CA SER A 254 13.48 17.96 4.00
C SER A 254 13.69 16.46 4.00
N MET A 255 14.75 15.99 3.35
CA MET A 255 15.16 14.59 3.35
C MET A 255 16.64 14.53 3.74
N THR A 256 16.98 13.68 4.70
CA THR A 256 18.37 13.39 5.08
C THR A 256 18.68 11.97 4.66
N VAL A 257 19.75 11.78 3.87
CA VAL A 257 20.15 10.48 3.29
C VAL A 257 21.57 10.15 3.70
#